data_AF-A0AAV4SSP7-F1
#
_entry.id   AF-A0AAV4SSP7-F1
#
_cell.length_a   1.000
_cell.length_b   1.000
_cell.length_c   1.000
_cell.angle_alpha   90.00
_cell.angle_beta   90.00
_cell.angle_gamma   90.00
#
_symmetry.space_group_name_H-M   'P 1'
#
loop_
_entity.id
_entity.type
_entity.pdbx_description
1 polymer ?
#
loop_
_entity_poly.entity_id
_entity_poly.type
_entity_poly.pdbx_seq_one_letter_code
_entity_poly.pdbx_strand_id
1 'polypeptide(L)'
;MASKNDKVFTVTWSIEGISYFKYKHVYSADFYPISKKDERFYLRLNMQIEDNTNLVSFQICNTNDNPEGIYEEDITKIDFELSLLAVDGSPLISRKGTIRSFSEYQNGFLDFVERNELLLNRKDEFMKNDTLTLRCRMREREMSQRVHFLCRTRPNIYRTQLLWTLDRFSSLTLQDERFAFIRVASKKIHCWK
;
A
#
# COMPACT_ATOMS: atom_id res chain seq x y z
N MET A 1 -27.34 -8.09 16.42
CA MET A 1 -27.34 -9.47 15.88
C MET A 1 -26.04 -9.68 15.12
N ALA A 2 -25.08 -10.41 15.68
CA ALA A 2 -23.83 -10.75 14.99
C ALA A 2 -24.10 -11.92 14.04
N SER A 3 -24.03 -11.66 12.74
CA SER A 3 -24.28 -12.66 11.69
C SER A 3 -23.16 -13.71 11.64
N LYS A 4 -23.55 -14.96 11.87
CA LYS A 4 -23.07 -16.22 11.29
C LYS A 4 -21.75 -16.11 10.47
N ASN A 5 -20.61 -16.45 11.09
CA ASN A 5 -19.31 -16.77 10.47
C ASN A 5 -19.09 -16.24 9.04
N ASP A 6 -19.02 -14.92 8.88
CA ASP A 6 -18.58 -14.30 7.63
C ASP A 6 -17.12 -14.72 7.38
N LYS A 7 -16.91 -15.69 6.50
CA LYS A 7 -15.60 -16.14 6.04
C LYS A 7 -15.02 -15.06 5.15
N VAL A 8 -14.14 -14.24 5.71
CA VAL A 8 -13.61 -13.01 5.09
C VAL A 8 -12.08 -13.08 5.14
N PHE A 9 -11.44 -12.78 4.02
CA PHE A 9 -10.02 -12.48 3.98
C PHE A 9 -9.85 -10.99 4.22
N THR A 10 -9.14 -10.59 5.28
CA THR A 10 -8.95 -9.20 5.64
C THR A 10 -7.47 -8.84 5.56
N VAL A 11 -7.15 -7.82 4.77
CA VAL A 11 -5.86 -7.14 4.80
C VAL A 11 -6.03 -5.84 5.57
N THR A 12 -5.22 -5.62 6.60
CA THR A 12 -5.05 -4.31 7.22
C THR A 12 -3.65 -3.80 6.89
N TRP A 13 -3.61 -2.63 6.26
CA TRP A 13 -2.40 -2.04 5.72
C TRP A 13 -2.15 -0.67 6.35
N SER A 14 -1.06 -0.55 7.10
CA SER A 14 -0.64 0.71 7.72
C SER A 14 0.49 1.37 6.91
N ILE A 15 0.30 2.62 6.51
CA ILE A 15 1.30 3.42 5.81
C ILE A 15 1.79 4.50 6.76
N GLU A 16 3.03 4.41 7.18
CA GLU A 16 3.64 5.42 8.05
C GLU A 16 4.25 6.55 7.25
N GLY A 17 4.32 7.74 7.84
CA GLY A 17 4.90 8.89 7.15
C GLY A 17 4.14 9.20 5.87
N ILE A 18 2.81 9.08 5.86
CA ILE A 18 1.99 9.20 4.65
C ILE A 18 2.19 10.55 3.95
N SER A 19 2.52 11.60 4.71
CA SER A 19 2.86 12.92 4.16
C SER A 19 4.05 12.87 3.19
N TYR A 20 4.99 11.93 3.35
CA TYR A 20 6.10 11.72 2.42
C TYR A 20 5.66 11.20 1.03
N PHE A 21 4.48 10.57 0.98
CA PHE A 21 3.92 9.97 -0.24
C PHE A 21 2.85 10.84 -0.90
N LYS A 22 2.71 12.11 -0.51
CA LYS A 22 1.63 13.02 -0.98
C LYS A 22 1.42 13.09 -2.49
N TYR A 23 2.43 12.74 -3.30
CA TYR A 23 2.40 12.75 -4.76
C TYR A 23 2.96 11.46 -5.38
N LYS A 24 2.88 10.34 -4.66
CA LYS A 24 3.45 9.05 -5.09
C LYS A 24 2.43 7.94 -4.98
N HIS A 25 2.61 6.89 -5.76
CA HIS A 25 1.95 5.62 -5.48
C HIS A 25 2.60 4.96 -4.26
N VAL A 26 1.76 4.36 -3.43
CA VAL A 26 2.20 3.50 -2.33
C VAL A 26 1.64 2.12 -2.56
N TYR A 27 2.44 1.10 -2.28
CA TYR A 27 2.08 -0.30 -2.46
C TYR A 27 2.17 -1.02 -1.11
N SER A 28 1.27 -1.97 -0.89
CA SER A 28 1.37 -2.90 0.24
C SER A 28 2.41 -3.99 -0.04
N ALA A 29 2.68 -4.81 0.96
CA ALA A 29 3.27 -6.12 0.72
C ALA A 29 2.31 -7.01 -0.08
N ASP A 30 2.87 -7.97 -0.83
CA ASP A 30 2.11 -8.99 -1.53
C ASP A 30 1.34 -9.88 -0.55
N PHE A 31 0.15 -10.30 -0.96
CA PHE A 31 -0.68 -11.27 -0.25
C PHE A 31 -1.37 -12.22 -1.22
N TYR A 32 -1.85 -13.34 -0.69
CA TYR A 32 -2.38 -14.47 -1.44
C TYR A 32 -3.73 -14.89 -0.84
N PRO A 33 -4.86 -14.49 -1.43
CA PRO A 33 -6.18 -14.98 -1.03
C PRO A 33 -6.24 -16.51 -1.08
N ILE A 34 -7.01 -17.12 -0.18
CA ILE A 34 -6.99 -18.59 0.01
C ILE A 34 -7.41 -19.35 -1.24
N SER A 35 -8.39 -18.85 -2.01
CA SER A 35 -8.83 -19.53 -3.24
C SER A 35 -7.86 -19.35 -4.41
N LYS A 36 -6.93 -18.39 -4.30
CA LYS A 36 -6.00 -17.98 -5.37
C LYS A 36 -4.56 -18.00 -4.87
N LYS A 37 -4.13 -19.10 -4.23
CA LYS A 37 -2.81 -19.21 -3.58
C LYS A 37 -1.61 -18.99 -4.51
N ASP A 38 -1.79 -19.20 -5.81
CA ASP A 38 -0.75 -19.04 -6.82
C ASP A 38 -0.78 -17.65 -7.50
N GLU A 39 -1.76 -16.81 -7.16
CA GLU A 39 -1.86 -15.44 -7.67
C GLU A 39 -1.43 -14.44 -6.61
N ARG A 40 -0.56 -13.49 -7.00
CA ARG A 40 -0.08 -12.45 -6.10
C ARG A 40 -0.96 -11.23 -6.21
N PHE A 41 -1.45 -10.79 -5.06
CA PHE A 41 -2.21 -9.56 -4.94
C PHE A 41 -1.44 -8.53 -4.12
N TYR A 42 -1.69 -7.26 -4.41
CA TYR A 42 -1.21 -6.16 -3.59
C TYR A 42 -2.23 -5.04 -3.61
N LEU A 43 -2.17 -4.17 -2.61
CA LEU A 43 -2.96 -2.95 -2.56
C LEU A 43 -2.14 -1.78 -3.10
N ARG A 44 -2.79 -0.91 -3.87
CA ARG A 44 -2.22 0.33 -4.38
C ARG A 44 -3.03 1.52 -3.87
N LEU A 45 -2.35 2.47 -3.24
CA LEU A 45 -2.90 3.78 -2.92
C LEU A 45 -2.27 4.80 -3.88
N ASN A 46 -3.07 5.41 -4.75
CA ASN A 46 -2.59 6.49 -5.60
C ASN A 46 -2.85 7.83 -4.93
N MET A 47 -1.78 8.47 -4.45
CA MET A 47 -1.83 9.83 -3.93
C MET A 47 -1.39 10.86 -4.98
N GLN A 48 -1.05 10.47 -6.21
CA GLN A 48 -0.63 11.39 -7.27
C GLN A 48 -1.81 12.21 -7.79
N ILE A 49 -1.54 13.48 -8.13
CA ILE A 49 -2.49 14.33 -8.84
C ILE A 49 -2.28 14.05 -10.32
N GLU A 50 -3.07 13.15 -10.89
CA GLU A 50 -3.24 13.09 -12.34
C GLU A 50 -4.48 13.93 -12.69
N ASP A 51 -4.39 14.71 -13.77
CA ASP A 51 -5.51 15.46 -14.36
C ASP A 51 -6.19 16.50 -13.45
N ASN A 52 -5.42 17.18 -12.58
CA ASN A 52 -5.95 18.19 -11.64
C ASN A 52 -7.01 17.64 -10.65
N THR A 53 -7.15 16.32 -10.55
CA THR A 53 -8.11 15.71 -9.63
C THR A 53 -7.54 15.69 -8.21
N ASN A 54 -8.29 16.23 -7.25
CA ASN A 54 -7.93 16.19 -5.83
C ASN A 54 -8.29 14.82 -5.19
N LEU A 55 -8.30 13.76 -5.98
CA LEU A 55 -8.80 12.45 -5.58
C LEU A 55 -7.65 11.50 -5.28
N VAL A 56 -7.88 10.64 -4.31
CA VAL A 56 -7.02 9.52 -3.96
C VAL A 56 -7.70 8.24 -4.46
N SER A 57 -6.98 7.43 -5.23
CA SER A 57 -7.48 6.10 -5.61
C SER A 57 -6.99 5.04 -4.65
N PHE A 58 -7.83 4.03 -4.41
CA PHE A 58 -7.47 2.86 -3.62
C PHE A 58 -7.91 1.60 -4.37
N GLN A 59 -6.93 0.75 -4.68
CA GLN A 59 -7.08 -0.34 -5.64
C GLN A 59 -6.50 -1.66 -5.11
N ILE A 60 -7.06 -2.75 -5.61
CA ILE A 60 -6.59 -4.12 -5.47
C ILE A 60 -5.98 -4.49 -6.82
N CYS A 61 -4.72 -4.88 -6.83
CA CYS A 61 -3.99 -5.24 -8.05
C CYS A 61 -3.54 -6.70 -7.99
N ASN A 62 -3.38 -7.32 -9.16
CA ASN A 62 -2.84 -8.67 -9.32
C ASN A 62 -1.56 -8.59 -10.18
N THR A 63 -0.49 -9.29 -9.79
CA THR A 63 0.77 -9.24 -10.56
C THR A 63 0.70 -9.95 -11.91
N ASN A 64 -0.35 -10.73 -12.13
CA ASN A 64 -0.53 -11.44 -13.38
C ASN A 64 -1.01 -10.52 -14.49
N ASP A 65 -1.33 -9.23 -14.26
CA ASP A 65 -1.72 -8.21 -15.26
C ASP A 65 -0.81 -8.25 -16.51
N ASN A 66 -1.14 -9.17 -17.41
CA ASN A 66 -0.57 -9.25 -18.73
C ASN A 66 -1.61 -8.60 -19.65
N PRO A 67 -1.34 -7.41 -20.23
CA PRO A 67 -2.30 -6.70 -21.07
C PRO A 67 -2.79 -7.51 -22.28
N GLU A 68 -2.07 -8.58 -22.65
CA GLU A 68 -2.34 -9.43 -23.82
C GLU A 68 -2.88 -10.83 -23.45
N GLY A 69 -3.05 -11.13 -22.15
CA GLY A 69 -3.53 -12.43 -21.70
C GLY A 69 -5.05 -12.53 -21.77
N ILE A 70 -5.57 -13.36 -22.68
CA ILE A 70 -6.97 -13.83 -22.63
C ILE A 70 -7.08 -14.70 -21.37
N TYR A 71 -7.65 -14.16 -20.29
CA TYR A 71 -7.99 -14.97 -19.12
C TYR A 71 -9.29 -15.71 -19.43
N GLU A 72 -9.25 -17.04 -19.34
CA GLU A 72 -10.46 -17.86 -19.35
C GLU A 72 -11.42 -17.39 -18.25
N GLU A 73 -12.70 -17.30 -18.63
CA GLU A 73 -13.80 -16.55 -18.01
C GLU A 73 -14.24 -17.02 -16.60
N ASP A 74 -13.48 -17.86 -15.90
CA ASP A 74 -13.89 -18.44 -14.61
C ASP A 74 -13.26 -17.72 -13.40
N ILE A 75 -13.27 -16.39 -13.41
CA ILE A 75 -13.02 -15.64 -12.18
C ILE A 75 -14.28 -15.74 -11.31
N THR A 76 -14.18 -16.55 -10.25
CA THR A 76 -15.17 -16.56 -9.17
C THR A 76 -15.30 -15.13 -8.66
N LYS A 77 -16.51 -14.55 -8.77
CA LYS A 77 -16.79 -13.18 -8.34
C LYS A 77 -16.30 -12.97 -6.90
N ILE A 78 -15.44 -11.97 -6.71
CA ILE A 78 -14.90 -11.62 -5.39
C ILE A 78 -15.56 -10.32 -4.95
N ASP A 79 -16.44 -10.42 -3.96
CA ASP A 79 -16.98 -9.23 -3.31
C ASP A 79 -15.91 -8.64 -2.40
N PHE A 80 -15.74 -7.32 -2.44
CA PHE A 80 -14.75 -6.64 -1.63
C PHE A 80 -15.28 -5.38 -0.97
N GLU A 81 -14.61 -4.99 0.10
CA GLU A 81 -14.80 -3.73 0.81
C GLU A 81 -13.44 -3.10 1.03
N LEU A 82 -13.27 -1.86 0.56
CA LEU A 82 -12.10 -1.03 0.82
C LEU A 82 -12.49 0.05 1.83
N SER A 83 -11.70 0.21 2.88
CA SER A 83 -11.97 1.17 3.94
C SER A 83 -10.73 1.96 4.36
N LEU A 84 -10.93 3.23 4.70
CA LEU A 84 -10.02 4.01 5.55
C LEU A 84 -10.47 3.87 7.00
N LEU A 85 -9.53 3.54 7.87
CA LEU A 85 -9.82 3.33 9.28
C LEU A 85 -9.49 4.58 10.10
N ALA A 86 -10.32 4.85 11.10
CA ALA A 86 -9.98 5.73 12.21
C ALA A 86 -8.84 5.16 13.05
N VAL A 87 -8.29 5.99 13.93
CA VAL A 87 -7.27 5.61 14.91
C VAL A 87 -7.69 4.44 15.81
N ASP A 88 -8.98 4.28 16.08
CA ASP A 88 -9.53 3.17 16.87
C ASP A 88 -9.76 1.88 16.06
N GLY A 89 -9.48 1.91 14.74
CA GLY A 89 -9.67 0.80 13.81
C GLY A 89 -11.09 0.66 13.24
N SER A 90 -12.02 1.55 13.60
CA SER A 90 -13.35 1.63 12.99
C SER A 90 -13.26 2.19 11.56
N PRO A 91 -14.11 1.77 10.61
CA PRO A 91 -14.10 2.33 9.27
C PRO A 91 -14.75 3.72 9.25
N LEU A 92 -14.02 4.75 8.82
CA LEU A 92 -14.56 6.11 8.61
C LEU A 92 -15.13 6.28 7.22
N ILE A 93 -14.41 5.76 6.22
CA ILE A 93 -14.86 5.71 4.83
C ILE A 93 -14.80 4.25 4.42
N SER A 94 -15.87 3.75 3.82
CA SER A 94 -15.91 2.40 3.30
C SER A 94 -16.72 2.33 2.02
N ARG A 95 -16.17 1.67 1.00
CA ARG A 95 -16.84 1.42 -0.28
C ARG A 95 -16.75 -0.05 -0.62
N LYS A 96 -17.82 -0.59 -1.18
CA LYS A 96 -17.96 -2.00 -1.55
C LYS A 96 -18.04 -2.14 -3.06
N GLY A 97 -17.46 -3.21 -3.58
CA GLY A 97 -17.47 -3.55 -4.99
C GLY A 97 -17.41 -5.05 -5.19
N THR A 98 -17.43 -5.45 -6.45
CA THR A 98 -17.29 -6.85 -6.85
C THR A 98 -16.30 -6.92 -8.00
N ILE A 99 -15.24 -7.70 -7.84
CA ILE A 99 -14.31 -8.02 -8.91
C ILE A 99 -14.93 -9.09 -9.79
N ARG A 100 -15.06 -8.77 -11.08
CA ARG A 100 -15.58 -9.69 -12.11
C ARG A 100 -14.48 -10.19 -13.02
N SER A 101 -13.44 -9.36 -13.22
CA SER A 101 -12.22 -9.75 -13.89
C SER A 101 -11.02 -9.02 -13.31
N PHE A 102 -9.88 -9.69 -13.26
CA PHE A 102 -8.60 -9.08 -12.91
C PHE A 102 -7.91 -8.42 -14.10
N SER A 103 -8.38 -8.65 -15.33
CA SER A 103 -7.88 -7.98 -16.54
C SER A 103 -8.23 -6.49 -16.61
N GLU A 104 -9.10 -6.02 -15.71
CA GLU A 104 -9.49 -4.62 -15.63
C GLU A 104 -8.53 -3.88 -14.69
N TYR A 105 -7.84 -2.86 -15.21
CA TYR A 105 -7.03 -1.88 -14.46
C TYR A 105 -7.80 -1.10 -13.36
N GLN A 106 -9.03 -1.51 -13.04
CA GLN A 106 -10.02 -0.77 -12.26
C GLN A 106 -10.55 -1.54 -11.04
N ASN A 107 -9.84 -2.58 -10.59
CA ASN A 107 -10.22 -3.26 -9.36
C ASN A 107 -10.02 -2.34 -8.14
N GLY A 108 -11.10 -1.72 -7.67
CA GLY A 108 -11.10 -0.74 -6.58
C GLY A 108 -11.88 0.52 -6.93
N PHE A 109 -11.39 1.67 -6.44
CA PHE A 109 -12.05 2.96 -6.64
C PHE A 109 -11.03 4.03 -7.02
N LEU A 110 -11.23 4.66 -8.18
CA LEU A 110 -10.40 5.77 -8.66
C LEU A 110 -10.65 7.07 -7.90
N ASP A 111 -11.87 7.24 -7.40
CA ASP A 111 -12.38 8.40 -6.67
C ASP A 111 -12.66 8.05 -5.20
N PHE A 112 -11.74 7.37 -4.53
CA PHE A 112 -12.02 6.78 -3.20
C PHE A 112 -12.30 7.83 -2.12
N VAL A 113 -11.44 8.85 -2.03
CA VAL A 113 -11.58 9.98 -1.09
C VAL A 113 -10.89 11.22 -1.66
N GLU A 114 -11.33 12.42 -1.25
CA GLU A 114 -10.58 13.63 -1.53
C GLU A 114 -9.28 13.71 -0.71
N ARG A 115 -8.18 14.05 -1.36
CA ARG A 115 -6.87 14.18 -0.73
C ARG A 115 -6.87 15.26 0.35
N ASN A 116 -7.54 16.39 0.12
CA ASN A 116 -7.60 17.45 1.12
C ASN A 116 -8.44 17.05 2.33
N GLU A 117 -9.50 16.27 2.14
CA GLU A 117 -10.23 15.68 3.25
C GLU A 117 -9.32 14.80 4.11
N LEU A 118 -8.54 13.93 3.45
CA LEU A 118 -7.63 12.99 4.09
C LEU A 118 -6.43 13.65 4.78
N LEU A 119 -5.76 14.59 4.10
CA LEU A 119 -4.46 15.15 4.53
C LEU A 119 -4.59 16.47 5.31
N LEU A 120 -5.69 17.20 5.17
CA LEU A 120 -5.87 18.54 5.76
C LEU A 120 -7.08 18.59 6.70
N ASN A 121 -8.29 18.34 6.19
CA ASN A 121 -9.52 18.68 6.92
C ASN A 121 -9.81 17.73 8.09
N ARG A 122 -9.64 16.42 7.87
CA ARG A 122 -9.98 15.36 8.84
C ARG A 122 -8.78 14.51 9.21
N LYS A 123 -7.58 15.09 9.08
CA LYS A 123 -6.31 14.39 9.26
C LYS A 123 -6.24 13.62 10.58
N ASP A 124 -6.67 14.25 11.67
CA ASP A 124 -6.57 13.68 13.02
C ASP A 124 -7.55 12.53 13.27
N GLU A 125 -8.64 12.46 12.48
CA GLU A 125 -9.56 11.32 12.53
C GLU A 125 -8.96 10.09 11.84
N PHE A 126 -8.28 10.30 10.70
CA PHE A 126 -7.71 9.24 9.87
C PHE A 126 -6.33 8.77 10.33
N MET A 127 -5.58 9.62 11.03
CA MET A 127 -4.15 9.40 11.25
C MET A 127 -3.72 9.65 12.68
N LYS A 128 -2.93 8.73 13.21
CA LYS A 128 -2.12 8.93 14.41
C LYS A 128 -0.65 8.93 14.01
N ASN A 129 0.12 9.94 14.43
CA ASN A 129 1.56 10.03 14.13
C ASN A 129 1.87 9.90 12.62
N ASP A 130 1.12 10.60 11.76
CA ASP A 130 1.27 10.55 10.30
C ASP A 130 1.16 9.13 9.70
N THR A 131 0.44 8.24 10.38
CA THR A 131 0.19 6.87 9.93
C THR A 131 -1.25 6.73 9.48
N LEU A 132 -1.42 6.36 8.22
CA LEU A 132 -2.72 6.06 7.62
C LEU A 132 -2.97 4.55 7.65
N THR A 133 -4.15 4.11 8.09
CA THR A 133 -4.50 2.69 8.06
C THR A 133 -5.66 2.43 7.12
N LEU A 134 -5.43 1.54 6.15
CA LEU A 134 -6.41 1.06 5.20
C LEU A 134 -6.78 -0.38 5.51
N ARG A 135 -7.95 -0.78 5.05
CA ARG A 135 -8.42 -2.16 5.14
C ARG A 135 -9.02 -2.60 3.82
N CYS A 136 -8.64 -3.78 3.38
CA CYS A 136 -9.34 -4.52 2.34
C CYS A 136 -9.99 -5.74 2.98
N ARG A 137 -11.27 -5.96 2.73
CA ARG A 137 -11.95 -7.23 3.03
C ARG A 137 -12.39 -7.84 1.73
N MET A 138 -12.03 -9.09 1.50
CA MET A 138 -12.45 -9.87 0.34
C MET A 138 -13.34 -11.02 0.83
N ARG A 139 -14.37 -11.31 0.04
CA ARG A 139 -15.35 -12.36 0.26
C ARG A 139 -15.46 -13.17 -1.01
N GLU A 140 -15.21 -14.45 -0.87
CA GLU A 140 -15.28 -15.44 -1.94
C GLU A 140 -16.24 -16.52 -1.48
N ARG A 141 -16.96 -17.13 -2.41
CA ARG A 141 -17.94 -18.18 -2.09
C ARG A 141 -17.28 -19.40 -1.43
N GLU A 142 -16.05 -19.70 -1.82
CA GLU A 142 -15.36 -20.94 -1.47
C GLU A 142 -14.36 -20.79 -0.30
N MET A 143 -14.36 -19.66 0.40
CA MET A 143 -13.47 -19.55 1.55
C MET A 143 -13.80 -20.60 2.62
N SER A 144 -12.78 -21.31 3.09
CA SER A 144 -12.90 -22.30 4.15
C SER A 144 -12.78 -21.67 5.54
N GLN A 145 -12.03 -20.57 5.67
CA GLN A 145 -11.70 -19.93 6.93
C GLN A 145 -11.55 -18.42 6.81
N ARG A 146 -11.64 -17.72 7.95
CA ARG A 146 -11.34 -16.29 8.08
C ARG A 146 -9.83 -16.10 8.18
N VAL A 147 -9.29 -15.15 7.43
CA VAL A 147 -7.85 -14.83 7.45
C VAL A 147 -7.63 -13.35 7.68
N HIS A 148 -6.60 -13.04 8.45
CA HIS A 148 -6.16 -11.69 8.73
C HIS A 148 -4.70 -11.54 8.32
N PHE A 149 -4.42 -10.65 7.38
CA PHE A 149 -3.09 -10.27 6.95
C PHE A 149 -2.82 -8.83 7.38
N LEU A 150 -1.71 -8.62 8.09
CA LEU A 150 -1.29 -7.30 8.56
C LEU A 150 -0.02 -6.92 7.82
N CYS A 151 -0.02 -5.78 7.15
CA CYS A 151 1.17 -5.28 6.47
C CYS A 151 1.40 -3.80 6.77
N ARG A 152 2.65 -3.38 6.63
CA ARG A 152 3.08 -2.01 6.96
C ARG A 152 4.07 -1.51 5.92
N THR A 153 3.82 -0.32 5.40
CA THR A 153 4.74 0.40 4.51
C THR A 153 5.32 1.58 5.27
N ARG A 154 6.65 1.78 5.16
CA ARG A 154 7.35 2.92 5.74
C ARG A 154 8.24 3.57 4.69
N PRO A 155 8.43 4.90 4.71
CA PRO A 155 9.47 5.53 3.93
C PRO A 155 10.80 4.91 4.33
N ASN A 156 11.55 4.39 3.36
CA ASN A 156 12.93 3.98 3.61
C ASN A 156 13.75 5.24 3.86
N ILE A 157 13.78 5.70 5.11
CA ILE A 157 14.82 6.60 5.59
C ILE A 157 16.04 5.71 5.75
N TYR A 158 16.82 5.54 4.68
CA TYR A 158 18.17 5.03 4.83
C TYR A 158 18.89 6.00 5.78
N ARG A 159 19.07 5.61 7.04
CA ARG A 159 20.12 6.21 7.86
C ARG A 159 21.44 5.75 7.24
N THR A 160 21.92 6.49 6.25
CA THR A 160 23.32 6.40 5.83
C THR A 160 24.16 6.97 6.95
N GLN A 161 24.39 6.19 8.00
CA GLN A 161 25.51 6.44 8.90
C GLN A 161 26.77 6.10 8.12
N LEU A 162 27.42 7.11 7.54
CA LEU A 162 28.79 6.98 7.09
C LEU A 162 29.68 7.05 8.33
N LEU A 163 30.06 5.88 8.84
CA LEU A 163 31.20 5.78 9.73
C LEU A 163 32.44 5.78 8.85
N TRP A 164 33.14 6.91 8.79
CA TRP A 164 34.37 7.04 8.04
C TRP A 164 35.53 7.23 9.01
N THR A 165 36.53 6.36 8.94
CA THR A 165 37.81 6.56 9.64
C THR A 165 38.67 7.46 8.78
N LEU A 166 38.80 8.73 9.16
CA LEU A 166 39.77 9.63 8.55
C LEU A 166 41.15 9.26 9.09
N ASP A 167 41.97 8.62 8.25
CA ASP A 167 43.39 8.42 8.56
C ASP A 167 44.08 9.79 8.52
N ARG A 168 44.39 10.31 9.71
CA ARG A 168 45.16 11.54 9.98
C ARG A 168 44.51 12.84 9.47
N PHE A 169 43.67 13.43 10.32
CA PHE A 169 43.20 14.82 10.20
C PHE A 169 44.32 15.86 10.02
N SER A 170 45.55 15.54 10.43
CA SER A 170 46.70 16.45 10.44
C SER A 170 47.30 16.77 9.06
N SER A 171 46.84 16.13 7.98
CA SER A 171 47.33 16.41 6.62
C SER A 171 46.40 17.32 5.80
N LEU A 172 45.31 17.82 6.38
CA LEU A 172 44.41 18.76 5.70
C LEU A 172 44.89 20.18 5.96
N THR A 173 45.18 20.94 4.90
CA THR A 173 45.45 22.38 5.01
C THR A 173 44.15 23.18 4.94
N LEU A 174 44.16 24.42 5.42
CA LEU A 174 42.98 25.31 5.54
C LEU A 174 42.25 25.60 4.20
N GLN A 175 42.79 25.15 3.06
CA GLN A 175 42.24 25.34 1.72
C GLN A 175 41.87 24.03 1.01
N ASP A 176 42.03 22.87 1.66
CA ASP A 176 41.76 21.57 1.04
C ASP A 176 40.28 21.16 1.19
N GLU A 177 39.50 21.26 0.10
CA GLU A 177 38.17 20.65 -0.02
C GLU A 177 38.26 19.32 -0.79
N ARG A 178 37.71 18.23 -0.22
CA ARG A 178 37.58 16.95 -0.92
C ARG A 178 36.11 16.55 -1.00
N PHE A 179 35.64 16.31 -2.21
CA PHE A 179 34.31 15.78 -2.48
C PHE A 179 34.42 14.30 -2.84
N ALA A 180 33.48 13.49 -2.33
CA ALA A 180 33.30 12.11 -2.77
C ALA A 180 31.85 11.90 -3.20
N PHE A 181 31.68 11.36 -4.41
CA PHE A 181 30.37 11.01 -4.94
C PHE A 181 30.04 9.58 -4.52
N ILE A 182 28.98 9.41 -3.75
CA ILE A 182 28.51 8.09 -3.32
C ILE A 182 27.41 7.63 -4.29
N ARG A 183 27.66 6.53 -5.00
CA ARG A 183 26.62 5.83 -5.77
C ARG A 183 25.85 4.91 -4.83
N VAL A 184 24.59 5.24 -4.55
CA VAL A 184 23.69 4.37 -3.80
C VAL A 184 23.17 3.28 -4.73
N ALA A 185 23.55 2.03 -4.49
CA ALA A 185 22.94 0.87 -5.13
C ALA A 185 21.66 0.49 -4.37
N SER A 186 20.49 0.66 -5.00
CA SER A 186 19.23 0.16 -4.47
C SER A 186 19.21 -1.38 -4.54
N LYS A 187 19.35 -2.05 -3.39
CA LYS A 187 19.08 -3.50 -3.29
C LYS A 187 17.57 -3.73 -3.29
N LYS A 188 17.12 -4.63 -4.17
CA LYS A 188 15.75 -5.18 -4.17
C LYS A 188 15.43 -5.75 -2.79
N ILE A 189 14.28 -5.37 -2.25
CA ILE A 189 13.76 -5.88 -0.98
C ILE A 189 13.30 -7.33 -1.22
N HIS A 190 13.92 -8.28 -0.51
CA HIS A 190 13.41 -9.63 -0.38
C HIS A 190 12.50 -9.68 0.87
N CYS A 191 11.23 -10.04 0.69
CA CYS A 191 10.35 -10.41 1.80
C CYS A 191 10.68 -11.85 2.23
N TRP A 192 10.85 -12.05 3.55
CA TRP A 192 11.04 -13.38 4.15
C TRP A 192 9.69 -14.10 4.30
N LYS A 193 9.73 -15.43 4.16
CA LYS A 193 8.61 -16.36 4.30
C LYS A 193 8.19 -16.55 5.76
#